data_AF-A0A933Y945-F1
#
_entry.id   AF-A0A933Y945-F1
#
_cell.length_a   1.000
_cell.length_b   1.000
_cell.length_c   1.000
_cell.angle_alpha   90.00
_cell.angle_beta   90.00
_cell.angle_gamma   90.00
#
_symmetry.space_group_name_H-M   'P 1'
#
loop_
_entity.id
_entity.type
_entity.pdbx_description
1 polymer ?
#
loop_
_entity_poly.entity_id
_entity_poly.type
_entity_poly.pdbx_seq_one_letter_code
_entity_poly.pdbx_strand_id
1 'polypeptide(L)'
;MIVNLYRAVIPRWLRDRIYKYRNLRYYQSLRTAIVPTHKGELSIAAFDKYHCIFVHIPKTAGVSVAMSMFGQMPDHHKALTYKNIIYGSKTYREYFKFAFVRNPWSRIYSAYCYLMNGGWGEYEAKWRDENLSDVKNFEDFVMRWLTTQRLHSIIHFHPQCEFICDSRGGVIIDYIGYFETLSEDFNVICSRIGINSTLKKENITKNKENNYRQAYSMEMKEKVRTLYRDDIELLGYDFEGVTNRWAGGQ
;
A
#
# COMPACT_ATOMS: atom_id res chain seq x y z
N MET A 1 15.96 -4.31 26.71
CA MET A 1 17.02 -5.34 26.54
C MET A 1 16.46 -6.69 26.06
N ILE A 2 15.48 -7.29 26.75
CA ILE A 2 14.87 -8.59 26.39
C ILE A 2 14.17 -8.58 25.01
N VAL A 3 13.44 -7.52 24.67
CA VAL A 3 12.74 -7.40 23.38
C VAL A 3 13.73 -7.34 22.20
N ASN A 4 14.89 -6.71 22.37
CA ASN A 4 15.91 -6.60 21.32
C ASN A 4 16.62 -7.93 21.11
N LEU A 5 16.90 -8.68 22.17
CA LEU A 5 17.46 -10.03 22.08
C LEU A 5 16.48 -11.00 21.42
N TYR A 6 15.19 -10.94 21.78
CA TYR A 6 14.12 -11.73 21.15
C TYR A 6 14.02 -11.48 19.63
N ARG A 7 14.12 -10.21 19.20
CA ARG A 7 14.08 -9.85 17.77
C ARG A 7 15.32 -10.29 17.00
N ALA A 8 16.48 -10.35 17.66
CA ALA A 8 17.76 -10.74 17.09
C ALA A 8 17.91 -12.28 16.97
N VAL A 9 17.44 -13.02 17.97
CA VAL A 9 17.64 -14.48 18.05
C VAL A 9 16.51 -15.27 17.37
N ILE A 10 15.27 -14.77 17.43
CA ILE A 10 14.12 -15.52 16.90
C ILE A 10 13.79 -15.04 15.49
N PRO A 11 13.82 -15.94 14.47
CA PRO A 11 13.43 -15.61 13.11
C PRO A 11 12.02 -15.02 13.04
N ARG A 12 11.79 -14.05 12.16
CA ARG A 12 10.50 -13.36 12.03
C ARG A 12 9.33 -14.34 11.85
N TRP A 13 9.50 -15.39 11.04
CA TRP A 13 8.45 -16.40 10.81
C TRP A 13 8.03 -17.12 12.11
N LEU A 14 8.97 -17.37 13.04
CA LEU A 14 8.67 -18.04 14.29
C LEU A 14 7.97 -17.07 15.27
N ARG A 15 8.39 -15.79 15.27
CA ARG A 15 7.70 -14.74 16.02
C ARG A 15 6.26 -14.55 15.56
N ASP A 16 6.04 -14.51 14.24
CA ASP A 16 4.70 -14.41 13.65
C ASP A 16 3.84 -15.62 14.04
N ARG A 17 4.41 -16.83 14.03
CA ARG A 17 3.73 -18.07 14.42
C ARG A 17 3.34 -18.07 15.90
N ILE A 18 4.23 -17.63 16.79
CA ILE A 18 3.94 -17.48 18.23
C ILE A 18 2.84 -16.44 18.44
N TYR A 19 2.91 -15.30 17.77
CA TYR A 19 1.90 -14.24 17.87
C TYR A 19 0.53 -14.70 17.37
N LYS A 20 0.48 -15.43 16.25
CA LYS A 20 -0.73 -16.06 15.72
C LYS A 20 -1.34 -17.03 16.73
N TYR A 21 -0.53 -17.93 17.29
CA TYR A 21 -1.00 -18.91 18.27
C TYR A 21 -1.61 -18.25 19.51
N ARG A 22 -1.02 -17.14 19.98
CA ARG A 22 -1.55 -16.38 21.12
C ARG A 22 -2.86 -15.63 20.82
N ASN A 23 -3.17 -15.38 19.54
CA ASN A 23 -4.32 -14.58 19.11
C ASN A 23 -5.21 -15.34 18.10
N LEU A 24 -5.32 -16.67 18.24
CA LEU A 24 -5.98 -17.55 17.28
C LEU A 24 -7.40 -17.11 16.90
N ARG A 25 -8.23 -16.74 17.88
CA ARG A 25 -9.62 -16.31 17.64
C ARG A 25 -9.71 -15.03 16.82
N TYR A 26 -8.87 -14.03 17.13
CA TYR A 26 -8.79 -12.79 16.37
C TYR A 26 -8.38 -13.06 14.91
N TYR A 27 -7.39 -13.92 14.70
CA TYR A 27 -6.93 -14.24 13.35
C TYR A 27 -7.91 -15.09 12.54
N GLN A 28 -8.64 -15.98 13.20
CA GLN A 28 -9.74 -16.71 12.57
C GLN A 28 -10.86 -15.75 12.17
N SER A 29 -11.16 -14.73 12.99
CA SER A 29 -12.21 -13.76 12.65
C SER A 29 -11.82 -12.81 11.52
N LEU A 30 -10.54 -12.51 11.28
CA LEU A 30 -10.14 -11.56 10.22
C LEU A 30 -10.72 -11.90 8.85
N ARG A 31 -10.85 -13.19 8.53
CA ARG A 31 -11.36 -13.66 7.22
C ARG A 31 -12.88 -13.49 7.06
N THR A 32 -13.61 -13.24 8.14
CA THR A 32 -15.08 -13.10 8.10
C THR A 32 -15.57 -11.80 8.75
N ALA A 33 -14.68 -11.05 9.39
CA ALA A 33 -15.01 -9.84 10.12
C ALA A 33 -15.41 -8.73 9.15
N ILE A 34 -16.49 -8.05 9.52
CA ILE A 34 -16.93 -6.79 8.92
C ILE A 34 -16.83 -5.74 10.01
N VAL A 35 -15.92 -4.78 9.83
CA VAL A 35 -15.71 -3.69 10.78
C VAL A 35 -16.32 -2.42 10.18
N PRO A 36 -17.45 -1.92 10.72
CA PRO A 36 -18.04 -0.69 10.23
C PRO A 36 -17.16 0.51 10.55
N THR A 37 -17.07 1.44 9.60
CA THR A 37 -16.37 2.73 9.74
C THR A 37 -17.25 3.85 9.19
N HIS A 38 -16.91 5.10 9.51
CA HIS A 38 -17.63 6.27 9.04
C HIS A 38 -17.63 6.46 7.49
N LYS A 39 -16.81 5.70 6.74
CA LYS A 39 -16.68 5.77 5.27
C LYS A 39 -16.92 4.42 4.58
N GLY A 40 -17.51 3.44 5.29
CA GLY A 40 -17.84 2.12 4.75
C GLY A 40 -17.35 0.98 5.64
N GLU A 41 -17.30 -0.22 5.09
CA GLU A 41 -16.94 -1.44 5.82
C GLU A 41 -15.51 -1.89 5.52
N LEU A 42 -14.75 -2.18 6.56
CA LEU A 42 -13.45 -2.86 6.45
C LEU A 42 -13.66 -4.37 6.55
N SER A 43 -13.23 -5.10 5.52
CA SER A 43 -13.34 -6.56 5.46
C SER A 43 -12.45 -7.14 4.36
N ILE A 44 -11.97 -8.36 4.60
CA ILE A 44 -11.28 -9.19 3.61
C ILE A 44 -12.09 -10.44 3.26
N ALA A 45 -13.37 -10.54 3.64
CA ALA A 45 -14.18 -11.75 3.44
C ALA A 45 -14.35 -12.13 1.96
N ALA A 46 -14.36 -11.15 1.07
CA ALA A 46 -14.42 -11.38 -0.37
C ALA A 46 -13.21 -12.17 -0.92
N PHE A 47 -12.06 -12.12 -0.25
CA PHE A 47 -10.84 -12.77 -0.71
C PHE A 47 -10.98 -14.29 -0.81
N ASP A 48 -11.66 -14.91 0.16
CA ASP A 48 -11.94 -16.35 0.13
C ASP A 48 -12.92 -16.71 -0.99
N LYS A 49 -13.95 -15.89 -1.19
CA LYS A 49 -14.97 -16.09 -2.23
C LYS A 49 -14.35 -16.11 -3.63
N TYR A 50 -13.39 -15.23 -3.89
CA TYR A 50 -12.75 -15.07 -5.20
C TYR A 50 -11.37 -15.72 -5.29
N HIS A 51 -10.95 -16.47 -4.26
CA HIS A 51 -9.62 -17.09 -4.17
C HIS A 51 -8.49 -16.11 -4.51
N CYS A 52 -8.58 -14.88 -4.01
CA CYS A 52 -7.66 -13.80 -4.31
C CYS A 52 -7.24 -13.03 -3.07
N ILE A 53 -6.12 -12.31 -3.10
CA ILE A 53 -5.68 -11.41 -2.04
C ILE A 53 -5.27 -10.08 -2.68
N PHE A 54 -5.97 -9.02 -2.29
CA PHE A 54 -5.58 -7.66 -2.66
C PHE A 54 -4.69 -7.04 -1.58
N VAL A 55 -3.41 -6.83 -1.91
CA VAL A 55 -2.48 -6.09 -1.04
C VAL A 55 -2.70 -4.59 -1.25
N HIS A 56 -3.45 -3.98 -0.33
CA HIS A 56 -3.87 -2.58 -0.44
C HIS A 56 -2.77 -1.62 -0.02
N ILE A 57 -2.05 -1.08 -1.00
CA ILE A 57 -1.05 -0.03 -0.78
C ILE A 57 -1.75 1.34 -0.68
N PRO A 58 -1.40 2.19 0.29
CA PRO A 58 -1.94 3.54 0.37
C PRO A 58 -1.63 4.39 -0.86
N LYS A 59 -2.64 5.19 -1.27
CA LYS A 59 -2.57 6.22 -2.32
C LYS A 59 -2.41 5.70 -3.76
N THR A 60 -2.72 4.43 -4.01
CA THR A 60 -2.66 3.78 -5.33
C THR A 60 -4.05 3.44 -5.92
N ALA A 61 -5.08 4.23 -5.58
CA ALA A 61 -6.49 3.99 -5.92
C ALA A 61 -7.13 2.73 -5.31
N GLY A 62 -6.52 2.13 -4.29
CA GLY A 62 -7.01 0.89 -3.71
C GLY A 62 -8.43 0.95 -3.13
N VAL A 63 -8.90 2.10 -2.65
CA VAL A 63 -10.30 2.31 -2.23
C VAL A 63 -11.24 2.07 -3.41
N SER A 64 -11.00 2.73 -4.54
CA SER A 64 -11.86 2.64 -5.74
C SER A 64 -11.86 1.22 -6.29
N VAL A 65 -10.70 0.57 -6.32
CA VAL A 65 -10.53 -0.85 -6.71
C VAL A 65 -11.33 -1.76 -5.79
N ALA A 66 -11.11 -1.68 -4.48
CA ALA A 66 -11.74 -2.56 -3.49
C ALA A 66 -13.26 -2.38 -3.45
N MET A 67 -13.76 -1.15 -3.48
CA MET A 67 -15.20 -0.88 -3.50
C MET A 67 -15.86 -1.36 -4.80
N SER A 68 -15.17 -1.27 -5.94
CA SER A 68 -15.70 -1.77 -7.22
C SER A 68 -15.73 -3.30 -7.27
N MET A 69 -14.72 -3.97 -6.72
CA MET A 69 -14.60 -5.43 -6.82
C MET A 69 -15.34 -6.17 -5.70
N PHE A 70 -15.22 -5.68 -4.47
CA PHE A 70 -15.59 -6.40 -3.25
C PHE A 70 -16.70 -5.72 -2.46
N GLY A 71 -17.00 -4.45 -2.75
CA GLY A 71 -17.94 -3.63 -1.97
C GLY A 71 -17.46 -3.29 -0.57
N GLN A 72 -16.25 -3.71 -0.21
CA GLN A 72 -15.63 -3.56 1.11
C GLN A 72 -14.15 -3.27 0.92
N MET A 73 -13.55 -2.56 1.88
CA MET A 73 -12.14 -2.20 1.80
C MET A 73 -11.28 -3.10 2.70
N PRO A 74 -10.18 -3.67 2.19
CA PRO A 74 -9.18 -4.29 3.04
C PRO A 74 -8.34 -3.22 3.76
N ASP A 75 -7.82 -3.57 4.93
CA ASP A 75 -6.77 -2.79 5.61
C ASP A 75 -5.44 -2.88 4.84
N HIS A 76 -4.48 -2.02 5.19
CA HIS A 76 -3.17 -1.88 4.55
C HIS A 76 -2.15 -2.95 5.01
N HIS A 77 -2.57 -4.21 5.07
CA HIS A 77 -1.69 -5.32 5.42
C HIS A 77 -0.65 -5.60 4.32
N LYS A 78 0.59 -5.84 4.74
CA LYS A 78 1.68 -6.30 3.86
C LYS A 78 1.46 -7.75 3.42
N ALA A 79 1.98 -8.14 2.26
CA ALA A 79 1.95 -9.49 1.71
C ALA A 79 2.43 -10.56 2.71
N LEU A 80 3.51 -10.26 3.46
CA LEU A 80 3.99 -11.14 4.53
C LEU A 80 2.96 -11.37 5.64
N THR A 81 2.16 -10.36 6.01
CA THR A 81 1.08 -10.51 6.99
C THR A 81 0.02 -11.47 6.47
N TYR A 82 -0.39 -11.31 5.22
CA TYR A 82 -1.33 -12.25 4.59
C TYR A 82 -0.77 -13.67 4.56
N LYS A 83 0.50 -13.84 4.17
CA LYS A 83 1.17 -15.14 4.07
C LYS A 83 1.40 -15.83 5.41
N ASN A 84 1.92 -15.12 6.42
CA ASN A 84 2.38 -15.74 7.66
C ASN A 84 1.29 -15.81 8.71
N ILE A 85 0.37 -14.84 8.70
CA ILE A 85 -0.54 -14.62 9.82
C ILE A 85 -1.98 -14.96 9.42
N ILE A 86 -2.49 -14.37 8.33
CA ILE A 86 -3.92 -14.46 7.97
C ILE A 86 -4.24 -15.79 7.28
N TYR A 87 -3.65 -16.06 6.12
CA TYR A 87 -3.97 -17.22 5.28
C TYR A 87 -3.04 -18.42 5.52
N GLY A 88 -1.79 -18.19 5.93
CA GLY A 88 -0.78 -19.25 5.98
C GLY A 88 -0.23 -19.59 4.59
N SER A 89 0.95 -20.22 4.56
CA SER A 89 1.69 -20.43 3.31
C SER A 89 0.99 -21.34 2.29
N LYS A 90 0.13 -22.27 2.72
CA LYS A 90 -0.61 -23.16 1.81
C LYS A 90 -1.64 -22.36 1.01
N THR A 91 -2.62 -21.78 1.69
CA THR A 91 -3.68 -20.98 1.06
C THR A 91 -3.13 -19.77 0.31
N TYR A 92 -2.09 -19.10 0.84
CA TYR A 92 -1.44 -17.99 0.16
C TYR A 92 -0.82 -18.39 -1.20
N ARG A 93 -0.32 -19.62 -1.36
CA ARG A 93 0.17 -20.07 -2.66
C ARG A 93 -0.95 -20.39 -3.64
N GLU A 94 -2.07 -20.91 -3.16
CA GLU A 94 -3.23 -21.30 -3.97
C GLU A 94 -4.02 -20.09 -4.48
N TYR A 95 -4.04 -18.99 -3.71
CA TYR A 95 -4.80 -17.79 -4.07
C TYR A 95 -4.01 -16.92 -5.06
N PHE A 96 -4.73 -16.13 -5.85
CA PHE A 96 -4.15 -15.11 -6.72
C PHE A 96 -3.91 -13.79 -5.96
N LYS A 97 -2.69 -13.25 -5.96
CA LYS A 97 -2.29 -12.08 -5.17
C LYS A 97 -1.99 -10.94 -6.11
N PHE A 98 -2.56 -9.77 -5.84
CA PHE A 98 -2.28 -8.59 -6.63
C PHE A 98 -2.17 -7.33 -5.77
N ALA A 99 -1.54 -6.30 -6.34
CA ALA A 99 -1.48 -4.96 -5.77
C ALA A 99 -1.57 -3.92 -6.90
N PHE A 100 -1.91 -2.69 -6.53
CA PHE A 100 -1.75 -1.52 -7.38
C PHE A 100 -0.62 -0.65 -6.85
N VAL A 101 0.29 -0.24 -7.73
CA VAL A 101 1.38 0.71 -7.46
C VAL A 101 1.15 2.02 -8.22
N ARG A 102 1.90 3.05 -7.85
CA ARG A 102 1.84 4.40 -8.42
C ARG A 102 3.24 5.00 -8.43
N ASN A 103 3.49 5.83 -9.43
CA ASN A 103 4.68 6.66 -9.53
C ASN A 103 5.02 7.30 -8.16
N PRO A 104 6.23 7.06 -7.59
CA PRO A 104 6.58 7.50 -6.25
C PRO A 104 6.43 9.00 -6.01
N TRP A 105 6.83 9.85 -6.97
CA TRP A 105 6.68 11.31 -6.86
C TRP A 105 5.21 11.73 -6.80
N SER A 106 4.39 11.16 -7.69
CA SER A 106 2.94 11.39 -7.71
C SER A 106 2.25 10.88 -6.43
N ARG A 107 2.70 9.73 -5.91
CA ARG A 107 2.19 9.12 -4.68
C ARG A 107 2.49 9.98 -3.46
N ILE A 108 3.70 10.52 -3.35
CA ILE A 108 4.11 11.39 -2.25
C ILE A 108 3.34 12.71 -2.25
N TYR A 109 3.18 13.33 -3.41
CA TYR A 109 2.33 14.51 -3.54
C TYR A 109 0.88 14.21 -3.10
N SER A 110 0.33 13.07 -3.53
CA SER A 110 -1.01 12.62 -3.13
C SER A 110 -1.14 12.36 -1.62
N ALA A 111 -0.10 11.81 -0.99
CA ALA A 111 -0.05 11.57 0.45
C ALA A 111 0.01 12.88 1.25
N TYR A 112 0.88 13.81 0.84
CA TYR A 112 0.98 15.15 1.42
C TYR A 112 -0.38 15.88 1.37
N CYS A 113 -0.97 16.02 0.17
CA CYS A 113 -2.27 16.68 0.03
C CYS A 113 -3.36 16.00 0.85
N TYR A 114 -3.32 14.67 0.98
CA TYR A 114 -4.30 13.93 1.75
C TYR A 114 -4.23 14.23 3.26
N LEU A 115 -3.01 14.23 3.81
CA LEU A 115 -2.79 14.54 5.22
C LEU A 115 -3.11 16.01 5.52
N MET A 116 -2.72 16.94 4.65
CA MET A 116 -3.05 18.36 4.80
C MET A 116 -4.57 18.64 4.76
N ASN A 117 -5.34 17.77 4.11
CA ASN A 117 -6.82 17.83 4.10
C ASN A 117 -7.48 17.03 5.24
N GLY A 118 -6.74 16.66 6.29
CA GLY A 118 -7.28 16.05 7.51
C GLY A 118 -7.30 14.51 7.55
N GLY A 119 -6.85 13.84 6.48
CA GLY A 119 -6.70 12.37 6.47
C GLY A 119 -8.02 11.57 6.55
N TRP A 120 -7.94 10.34 7.05
CA TRP A 120 -9.05 9.40 7.21
C TRP A 120 -9.87 9.69 8.45
N GLY A 121 -9.22 10.06 9.55
CA GLY A 121 -9.87 10.26 10.85
C GLY A 121 -8.95 10.88 11.89
N GLU A 122 -9.42 10.93 13.14
CA GLU A 122 -8.78 11.66 14.25
C GLU A 122 -7.30 11.31 14.46
N TYR A 123 -6.94 10.03 14.30
CA TYR A 123 -5.55 9.59 14.42
C TYR A 123 -4.62 10.31 13.42
N GLU A 124 -5.03 10.39 12.15
CA GLU A 124 -4.21 11.02 11.11
C GLU A 124 -4.23 12.55 11.20
N ALA A 125 -5.37 13.12 11.61
CA ALA A 125 -5.48 14.55 11.89
C ALA A 125 -4.53 14.97 13.03
N LYS A 126 -4.55 14.22 14.14
CA LYS A 126 -3.64 14.41 15.26
C LYS A 126 -2.19 14.22 14.85
N TRP A 127 -1.89 13.14 14.12
CA TRP A 127 -0.53 12.91 13.61
C TRP A 127 -0.06 14.07 12.72
N ARG A 128 -0.94 14.59 11.85
CA ARG A 128 -0.64 15.78 11.02
C ARG A 128 -0.34 16.99 11.88
N ASP A 129 -1.16 17.29 12.90
CA ASP A 129 -0.95 18.46 13.77
C ASP A 129 0.38 18.37 14.53
N GLU A 130 0.75 17.17 14.98
CA GLU A 130 2.01 16.92 15.70
C GLU A 130 3.25 16.96 14.81
N ASN A 131 3.12 16.56 13.53
CA ASN A 131 4.27 16.33 12.67
C ASN A 131 4.42 17.35 11.54
N LEU A 132 3.34 17.95 11.05
CA LEU A 132 3.31 18.80 9.86
C LEU A 132 2.83 20.23 10.15
N SER A 133 2.63 20.62 11.41
CA SER A 133 2.16 21.97 11.78
C SER A 133 3.14 23.08 11.41
N ASP A 134 4.44 22.78 11.36
CA ASP A 134 5.51 23.71 10.98
C ASP A 134 5.87 23.64 9.49
N VAL A 135 5.22 22.75 8.73
CA VAL A 135 5.48 22.57 7.29
C VAL A 135 4.71 23.60 6.49
N LYS A 136 5.44 24.48 5.79
CA LYS A 136 4.84 25.65 5.12
C LYS A 136 4.15 25.30 3.81
N ASN A 137 4.78 24.44 3.02
CA ASN A 137 4.33 24.06 1.68
C ASN A 137 4.93 22.70 1.29
N PHE A 138 4.63 22.26 0.06
CA PHE A 138 5.10 20.97 -0.43
C PHE A 138 6.62 20.89 -0.61
N GLU A 139 7.27 22.00 -0.98
CA GLU A 139 8.73 22.03 -1.09
C GLU A 139 9.40 21.88 0.27
N ASP A 140 8.94 22.62 1.29
CA ASP A 140 9.41 22.50 2.67
C ASP A 140 9.17 21.08 3.22
N PHE A 141 8.01 20.49 2.90
CA PHE A 141 7.72 19.09 3.20
C PHE A 141 8.78 18.16 2.60
N VAL A 142 9.05 18.25 1.30
CA VAL A 142 10.02 17.34 0.64
C VAL A 142 11.42 17.63 1.12
N MET A 143 11.88 18.88 1.11
CA MET A 143 13.28 19.26 1.31
C MET A 143 13.72 19.23 2.77
N ARG A 144 12.85 19.60 3.71
CA ARG A 144 13.18 19.60 5.14
C ARG A 144 12.54 18.44 5.89
N TRP A 145 11.25 18.21 5.71
CA TRP A 145 10.53 17.27 6.57
C TRP A 145 10.75 15.80 6.20
N LEU A 146 10.67 15.46 4.91
CA LEU A 146 10.71 14.08 4.42
C LEU A 146 12.14 13.54 4.49
N THR A 147 12.36 12.53 5.33
CA THR A 147 13.67 11.91 5.61
C THR A 147 13.50 10.40 5.76
N THR A 148 14.60 9.64 5.65
CA THR A 148 14.60 8.18 5.81
C THR A 148 13.97 7.73 7.12
N GLN A 149 14.22 8.45 8.22
CA GLN A 149 13.67 8.13 9.55
C GLN A 149 12.15 8.35 9.62
N ARG A 150 11.63 9.28 8.82
CA ARG A 150 10.20 9.64 8.80
C ARG A 150 9.40 8.90 7.73
N LEU A 151 10.03 8.10 6.87
CA LEU A 151 9.30 7.24 5.92
C LEU A 151 8.31 6.29 6.63
N HIS A 152 8.61 5.94 7.87
CA HIS A 152 7.81 5.04 8.71
C HIS A 152 6.98 5.74 9.80
N SER A 153 6.89 7.06 9.77
CA SER A 153 6.08 7.79 10.76
C SER A 153 4.58 7.57 10.56
N ILE A 154 4.16 7.31 9.32
CA ILE A 154 2.77 7.01 8.95
C ILE A 154 2.75 6.18 7.67
N ILE A 155 1.73 5.33 7.53
CA ILE A 155 1.66 4.30 6.48
C ILE A 155 1.68 4.84 5.04
N HIS A 156 1.23 6.09 4.84
CA HIS A 156 1.17 6.73 3.52
C HIS A 156 2.54 6.98 2.90
N PHE A 157 3.60 7.03 3.71
CA PHE A 157 4.97 7.28 3.25
C PHE A 157 5.83 6.02 3.13
N HIS A 158 5.35 4.87 3.58
CA HIS A 158 6.09 3.61 3.42
C HIS A 158 6.39 3.33 1.94
N PRO A 159 7.59 2.87 1.57
CA PRO A 159 7.87 2.34 0.23
C PRO A 159 6.85 1.27 -0.18
N GLN A 160 6.44 1.27 -1.45
CA GLN A 160 5.54 0.28 -2.05
C GLN A 160 6.10 -1.13 -2.01
N CYS A 161 7.40 -1.28 -2.29
CA CYS A 161 8.08 -2.57 -2.33
C CYS A 161 7.91 -3.32 -0.99
N GLU A 162 7.87 -2.60 0.14
CA GLU A 162 7.67 -3.21 1.45
C GLU A 162 6.29 -3.84 1.67
N PHE A 163 5.28 -3.46 0.89
CA PHE A 163 3.97 -4.09 0.96
C PHE A 163 3.94 -5.42 0.22
N ILE A 164 4.79 -5.60 -0.78
CA ILE A 164 4.69 -6.71 -1.75
C ILE A 164 5.89 -7.65 -1.74
N CYS A 165 6.99 -7.27 -1.07
CA CYS A 165 8.22 -8.06 -1.00
C CYS A 165 8.34 -8.88 0.29
N ASP A 166 9.15 -9.92 0.23
CA ASP A 166 9.66 -10.61 1.41
C ASP A 166 10.88 -9.90 2.02
N SER A 167 11.45 -10.49 3.08
CA SER A 167 12.63 -9.93 3.75
C SER A 167 13.92 -9.97 2.93
N ARG A 168 13.92 -10.63 1.76
CA ARG A 168 15.05 -10.69 0.83
C ARG A 168 14.86 -9.74 -0.36
N GLY A 169 13.79 -8.93 -0.37
CA GLY A 169 13.47 -8.02 -1.47
C GLY A 169 12.80 -8.69 -2.66
N GLY A 170 12.44 -9.98 -2.56
CA GLY A 170 11.73 -10.68 -3.61
C GLY A 170 10.24 -10.36 -3.58
N VAL A 171 9.65 -9.99 -4.71
CA VAL A 171 8.19 -9.81 -4.84
C VAL A 171 7.49 -11.15 -4.63
N ILE A 172 6.49 -11.18 -3.74
CA ILE A 172 5.76 -12.41 -3.35
C ILE A 172 4.26 -12.36 -3.71
N ILE A 173 3.90 -11.55 -4.69
CA ILE A 173 2.56 -11.48 -5.28
C ILE A 173 2.60 -11.85 -6.76
N ASP A 174 1.45 -12.14 -7.37
CA ASP A 174 1.38 -12.67 -8.73
C ASP A 174 1.20 -11.58 -9.80
N TYR A 175 0.65 -10.42 -9.42
CA TYR A 175 0.36 -9.34 -10.39
C TYR A 175 0.48 -7.95 -9.78
N ILE A 176 1.10 -7.04 -10.53
CA ILE A 176 1.22 -5.62 -10.18
C ILE A 176 0.49 -4.79 -11.24
N GLY A 177 -0.63 -4.21 -10.84
CA GLY A 177 -1.31 -3.17 -11.60
C GLY A 177 -0.69 -1.79 -11.33
N TYR A 178 -0.79 -0.89 -12.29
CA TYR A 178 -0.21 0.45 -12.24
C TYR A 178 -1.32 1.48 -12.25
N PHE A 179 -1.23 2.48 -11.37
CA PHE A 179 -2.18 3.58 -11.29
C PHE A 179 -2.28 4.33 -12.62
N GLU A 180 -1.18 4.40 -13.36
CA GLU A 180 -1.08 5.04 -14.67
C GLU A 180 -1.91 4.31 -15.75
N THR A 181 -2.17 3.01 -15.57
CA THR A 181 -3.00 2.15 -16.46
C THR A 181 -4.10 1.45 -15.65
N LEU A 182 -4.68 2.19 -14.70
CA LEU A 182 -5.55 1.65 -13.67
C LEU A 182 -6.74 0.88 -14.25
N SER A 183 -7.36 1.38 -15.32
CA SER A 183 -8.56 0.77 -15.91
C SER A 183 -8.22 -0.54 -16.62
N GLU A 184 -7.10 -0.56 -17.34
CA GLU A 184 -6.59 -1.71 -18.08
C GLU A 184 -6.22 -2.84 -17.13
N ASP A 185 -5.41 -2.52 -16.11
CA ASP A 185 -4.97 -3.50 -15.11
C ASP A 185 -6.12 -4.01 -14.24
N PHE A 186 -7.07 -3.14 -13.91
CA PHE A 186 -8.30 -3.53 -13.22
C PHE A 186 -9.08 -4.57 -14.02
N ASN A 187 -9.25 -4.36 -15.32
CA ASN A 187 -9.96 -5.31 -16.19
C ASN A 187 -9.24 -6.66 -16.26
N VAL A 188 -7.91 -6.67 -16.38
CA VAL A 188 -7.10 -7.91 -16.36
C VAL A 188 -7.33 -8.69 -15.07
N ILE A 189 -7.29 -8.01 -13.91
CA ILE A 189 -7.50 -8.64 -12.61
C ILE A 189 -8.93 -9.17 -12.50
N CYS A 190 -9.96 -8.38 -12.88
CA CYS A 190 -11.35 -8.79 -12.87
C CYS A 190 -11.58 -10.06 -13.71
N SER A 191 -11.03 -10.11 -14.92
CA SER A 191 -11.07 -11.31 -15.77
C SER A 191 -10.37 -12.50 -15.10
N ARG A 192 -9.22 -12.28 -14.45
CA ARG A 192 -8.46 -13.34 -13.78
C ARG A 192 -9.21 -14.00 -12.63
N ILE A 193 -9.98 -13.23 -11.85
CA ILE A 193 -10.69 -13.73 -10.66
C ILE A 193 -12.19 -13.99 -10.91
N GLY A 194 -12.66 -13.81 -12.14
CA GLY A 194 -14.06 -14.06 -12.52
C GLY A 194 -15.07 -13.05 -11.96
N ILE A 195 -14.65 -11.79 -11.77
CA ILE A 195 -15.56 -10.70 -11.36
C ILE A 195 -15.96 -9.88 -12.58
N ASN A 196 -17.27 -9.72 -12.80
CA ASN A 196 -17.81 -8.74 -13.75
C ASN A 196 -18.09 -7.42 -13.00
N SER A 197 -17.15 -6.49 -13.05
CA SER A 197 -17.27 -5.17 -12.43
C SER A 197 -16.64 -4.11 -13.32
N THR A 198 -17.08 -2.87 -13.14
CA THR A 198 -16.50 -1.68 -13.77
C THR A 198 -15.92 -0.79 -12.69
N LEU A 199 -14.75 -0.21 -12.98
CA LEU A 199 -14.07 0.64 -12.03
C LEU A 199 -14.90 1.91 -11.77
N LYS A 200 -15.46 2.02 -10.57
CA LYS A 200 -16.10 3.25 -10.10
C LYS A 200 -15.02 4.29 -9.86
N LYS A 201 -15.19 5.46 -10.46
CA LYS A 201 -14.28 6.59 -10.36
C LYS A 201 -14.42 7.31 -9.02
N GLU A 202 -14.12 6.64 -7.92
CA GLU A 202 -14.06 7.24 -6.59
C GLU A 202 -12.75 8.02 -6.43
N ASN A 203 -12.80 9.22 -5.83
CA ASN A 203 -11.64 10.10 -5.58
C ASN A 203 -10.87 10.62 -6.82
N ILE A 204 -11.53 10.82 -7.96
CA ILE A 204 -10.92 11.60 -9.05
C ILE A 204 -10.82 13.06 -8.64
N THR A 205 -9.66 13.44 -8.12
CA THR A 205 -9.27 14.85 -8.13
C THR A 205 -8.90 15.16 -9.58
N LYS A 206 -9.80 15.80 -10.33
CA LYS A 206 -9.51 16.37 -11.66
C LYS A 206 -8.21 17.18 -11.53
N ASN A 207 -7.23 16.95 -12.40
CA ASN A 207 -5.91 17.63 -12.49
C ASN A 207 -4.73 17.11 -11.63
N LYS A 208 -4.81 16.01 -10.87
CA LYS A 208 -3.66 15.55 -10.05
C LYS A 208 -2.37 15.22 -10.83
N GLU A 209 -2.47 14.70 -12.05
CA GLU A 209 -1.29 14.38 -12.87
C GLU A 209 -0.52 15.61 -13.36
N ASN A 210 -1.24 16.70 -13.68
CA ASN A 210 -0.60 17.99 -13.97
C ASN A 210 -0.07 18.65 -12.69
N ASN A 211 -0.78 18.49 -11.57
CA ASN A 211 -0.43 19.18 -10.34
C ASN A 211 0.88 18.67 -9.71
N TYR A 212 1.17 17.36 -9.71
CA TYR A 212 2.43 16.92 -9.10
C TYR A 212 3.63 17.31 -9.96
N ARG A 213 3.57 17.17 -11.30
CA ARG A 213 4.71 17.51 -12.16
C ARG A 213 5.15 18.97 -12.01
N GLN A 214 4.18 19.88 -11.81
CA GLN A 214 4.42 21.31 -11.59
C GLN A 214 4.90 21.63 -10.16
N ALA A 215 4.63 20.76 -9.18
CA ALA A 215 4.96 20.99 -7.79
C ALA A 215 6.41 20.63 -7.41
N TYR A 216 7.17 19.96 -8.29
CA TYR A 216 8.51 19.48 -8.01
C TYR A 216 9.60 20.33 -8.67
N SER A 217 10.52 20.85 -7.87
CA SER A 217 11.83 21.32 -8.34
C SER A 217 12.76 20.14 -8.66
N MET A 218 13.86 20.39 -9.37
CA MET A 218 14.84 19.33 -9.69
C MET A 218 15.46 18.70 -8.43
N GLU A 219 15.73 19.51 -7.40
CA GLU A 219 16.27 19.03 -6.13
C GLU A 219 15.26 18.13 -5.39
N MET A 220 13.98 18.49 -5.41
CA MET A 220 12.91 17.65 -4.83
C MET A 220 12.80 16.32 -5.56
N LYS A 221 12.94 16.32 -6.90
CA LYS A 221 12.92 15.07 -7.70
C LYS A 221 14.05 14.15 -7.26
N GLU A 222 15.26 14.68 -7.09
CA GLU A 222 16.43 13.92 -6.64
C GLU A 222 16.27 13.36 -5.24
N LYS A 223 15.77 14.18 -4.32
CA LYS A 223 15.56 13.75 -2.94
C LYS A 223 14.56 12.59 -2.87
N VAL A 224 13.43 12.69 -3.58
CA VAL A 224 12.45 11.59 -3.64
C VAL A 224 13.03 10.37 -4.36
N ARG A 225 13.84 10.55 -5.41
CA ARG A 225 14.53 9.44 -6.08
C ARG A 225 15.40 8.65 -5.11
N THR A 226 16.16 9.36 -4.28
CA THR A 226 17.05 8.75 -3.29
C THR A 226 16.25 8.01 -2.21
N LEU A 227 15.20 8.63 -1.68
CA LEU A 227 14.40 8.04 -0.60
C LEU A 227 13.56 6.83 -1.03
N TYR A 228 13.10 6.82 -2.28
CA TYR A 228 12.24 5.76 -2.85
C TYR A 228 12.94 4.97 -3.94
N ARG A 229 14.28 4.89 -3.91
CA ARG A 229 15.07 4.20 -4.94
C ARG A 229 14.57 2.77 -5.20
N ASP A 230 14.33 2.01 -4.13
CA ASP A 230 13.91 0.61 -4.24
C ASP A 230 12.52 0.48 -4.91
N ASP A 231 11.60 1.43 -4.70
CA ASP A 231 10.33 1.48 -5.43
C ASP A 231 10.57 1.76 -6.91
N ILE A 232 11.43 2.72 -7.21
CA ILE A 232 11.69 3.22 -8.58
C ILE A 232 12.35 2.13 -9.42
N GLU A 233 13.37 1.47 -8.88
CA GLU A 233 14.11 0.41 -9.56
C GLU A 233 13.25 -0.85 -9.72
N LEU A 234 12.58 -1.30 -8.65
CA LEU A 234 11.80 -2.55 -8.68
C LEU A 234 10.54 -2.43 -9.55
N LEU A 235 9.85 -1.29 -9.49
CA LEU A 235 8.57 -1.09 -10.16
C LEU A 235 8.73 -0.39 -11.51
N GLY A 236 9.97 -0.03 -11.88
CA GLY A 236 10.37 0.60 -13.13
C GLY A 236 9.64 1.91 -13.39
N TYR A 237 9.96 2.89 -12.57
CA TYR A 237 9.48 4.27 -12.72
C TYR A 237 10.62 5.23 -13.09
N ASP A 238 10.25 6.33 -13.71
CA ASP A 238 11.00 7.59 -13.67
C ASP A 238 10.04 8.72 -13.24
N PHE A 239 10.50 9.98 -13.29
CA PHE A 239 9.63 11.09 -12.92
C PHE A 239 8.44 11.27 -13.87
N GLU A 240 8.59 10.89 -15.14
CA GLU A 240 7.59 11.11 -16.17
C GLU A 240 6.55 9.99 -16.22
N GLY A 241 6.88 8.78 -15.81
CA GLY A 241 5.95 7.66 -15.78
C GLY A 241 6.61 6.31 -15.59
N VAL A 242 6.00 5.29 -16.19
CA VAL A 242 6.45 3.90 -16.15
C VAL A 242 7.51 3.71 -17.23
N THR A 243 8.70 3.24 -16.85
CA THR A 243 9.79 2.92 -17.78
C THR A 243 9.78 1.46 -18.17
N ASN A 244 9.63 0.56 -17.17
CA ASN A 244 9.55 -0.88 -17.36
C ASN A 244 8.58 -1.47 -16.35
N ARG A 245 7.57 -2.20 -16.81
CA ARG A 245 6.66 -2.88 -15.90
C ARG A 245 7.37 -4.06 -15.25
N TRP A 246 7.05 -4.33 -13.99
CA TRP A 246 7.49 -5.57 -13.35
C TRP A 246 6.96 -6.77 -14.14
N ALA A 247 7.87 -7.62 -14.63
CA ALA A 247 7.57 -8.66 -15.60
C ALA A 247 7.07 -9.99 -15.00
N GLY A 248 6.83 -10.06 -13.69
CA GLY A 248 6.57 -11.33 -13.01
C GLY A 248 7.85 -12.01 -12.53
N GLY A 249 7.79 -12.63 -11.35
CA GLY A 249 8.71 -13.72 -11.01
C GLY A 249 8.14 -15.01 -11.58
N GLN A 250 8.90 -15.72 -12.41
CA GLN A 250 8.56 -17.08 -12.84
C GLN A 250 8.50 -18.04 -11.64
#